data_AF-A0A7S2UPK5-F1
#
_entry.id   AF-A0A7S2UPK5-F1
#
_cell.length_a   1.000
_cell.length_b   1.000
_cell.length_c   1.000
_cell.angle_alpha   90.00
_cell.angle_beta   90.00
_cell.angle_gamma   90.00
#
_symmetry.space_group_name_H-M   'P 1'
#
loop_
_entity.id
_entity.type
_entity.pdbx_description
1 polymer ?
#
loop_
_entity_poly.entity_id
_entity_poly.type
_entity_poly.pdbx_seq_one_letter_code
_entity_poly.pdbx_strand_id
1 'polypeptide(L)'
;NTVVKDNIAYVPPYGSGGALYLRPLLFGSGARIGLQPADEYTFLIMVMPVGDYYEGGLGAPVDAIVVEDFDRAAPRGVGNVKVAGNYAADLLPNMLGKQKGFPISLYLDALTQTVVEEFSTSNFVAICNTKKTFVTPKSPSVLPSITNKSLMTIATDEGFTVERRDIPLEELNDFDEVLAVGTAVVVTPVGSVTHFNGHENVEDATRYDFGDSIGESTRTLYDKVRGIQFGQSEDKHGWNYKVH
;
A
#
# COMPACT_ATOMS: atom_id res chain seq x y z
N ASN A 1 19.68 18.05 -6.74
CA ASN A 1 18.24 18.27 -6.47
C ASN A 1 17.65 19.20 -7.55
N THR A 2 17.84 18.87 -8.84
CA THR A 2 17.38 19.72 -9.96
C THR A 2 16.13 19.16 -10.63
N VAL A 3 15.92 17.83 -10.63
CA VAL A 3 14.81 17.17 -11.36
C VAL A 3 13.45 17.84 -11.15
N VAL A 4 13.05 18.14 -9.91
CA VAL A 4 11.77 18.83 -9.63
C VAL A 4 11.79 20.26 -10.17
N LYS A 5 12.89 21.00 -9.97
CA LYS A 5 13.04 22.39 -10.44
C LYS A 5 12.99 22.47 -11.98
N ASP A 6 13.70 21.55 -12.63
CA ASP A 6 13.80 21.44 -14.09
C ASP A 6 12.45 21.04 -14.72
N ASN A 7 11.53 20.49 -13.94
CA ASN A 7 10.20 20.03 -14.36
C ASN A 7 9.06 20.75 -13.61
N ILE A 8 9.32 21.94 -13.06
CA ILE A 8 8.34 22.65 -12.21
C ILE A 8 7.03 22.94 -12.95
N ALA A 9 7.09 23.16 -14.25
CA ALA A 9 5.93 23.40 -15.11
C ALA A 9 4.95 22.21 -15.17
N TYR A 10 5.39 21.01 -14.79
CA TYR A 10 4.55 19.80 -14.72
C TYR A 10 4.00 19.52 -13.32
N VAL A 11 4.34 20.33 -12.32
CA VAL A 11 3.75 20.20 -10.98
C VAL A 11 2.29 20.66 -11.06
N PRO A 12 1.31 19.80 -10.76
CA PRO A 12 -0.09 20.19 -10.76
C PRO A 12 -0.36 21.37 -9.81
N PRO A 13 -1.29 22.27 -10.15
CA PRO A 13 -1.57 23.44 -9.33
C PRO A 13 -2.16 23.03 -7.98
N TYR A 14 -1.94 23.86 -6.96
CA TYR A 14 -2.58 23.70 -5.66
C TYR A 14 -4.11 23.61 -5.78
N GLY A 15 -4.72 22.74 -4.97
CA GLY A 15 -6.17 22.51 -4.98
C GLY A 15 -6.67 21.57 -6.07
N SER A 16 -5.81 21.11 -7.00
CA SER A 16 -6.18 20.12 -8.02
C SER A 16 -6.22 18.67 -7.50
N GLY A 17 -5.72 18.42 -6.28
CA GLY A 17 -5.47 17.08 -5.75
C GLY A 17 -4.21 16.40 -6.29
N GLY A 18 -3.69 16.87 -7.43
CA GLY A 18 -2.56 16.28 -8.11
C GLY A 18 -1.19 16.52 -7.45
N ALA A 19 -0.22 15.71 -7.87
CA ALA A 19 1.17 15.78 -7.45
C ALA A 19 2.12 15.51 -8.64
N LEU A 20 3.40 15.89 -8.51
CA LEU A 20 4.43 15.42 -9.42
C LEU A 20 5.05 14.15 -8.82
N TYR A 21 4.78 13.00 -9.42
CA TYR A 21 5.32 11.72 -8.97
C TYR A 21 6.76 11.55 -9.47
N LEU A 22 7.68 11.23 -8.55
CA LEU A 22 9.07 10.92 -8.87
C LEU A 22 9.27 9.41 -8.86
N ARG A 23 9.89 8.88 -9.91
CA ARG A 23 10.29 7.46 -10.03
C ARG A 23 11.81 7.34 -10.17
N PRO A 24 12.56 7.35 -9.06
CA PRO A 24 13.95 6.93 -9.06
C PRO A 24 14.05 5.44 -9.42
N LEU A 25 15.01 5.08 -10.27
CA LEU A 25 15.28 3.72 -10.69
C LEU A 25 16.80 3.51 -10.77
N LEU A 26 17.26 2.42 -10.15
CA LEU A 26 18.65 1.96 -10.23
C LEU A 26 18.65 0.54 -10.81
N PHE A 27 19.44 0.31 -11.85
CA PHE A 27 19.57 -1.02 -12.47
C PHE A 27 21.00 -1.24 -12.99
N GLY A 28 21.43 -2.50 -13.04
CA GLY A 28 22.70 -2.88 -13.64
C GLY A 28 22.65 -2.69 -15.16
N SER A 29 23.56 -1.89 -15.69
CA SER A 29 23.59 -1.50 -17.10
C SER A 29 24.99 -1.75 -17.66
N GLY A 30 25.21 -2.87 -18.34
CA GLY A 30 26.53 -3.21 -18.88
C GLY A 30 26.51 -4.59 -19.54
N ALA A 31 27.49 -4.86 -20.41
CA ALA A 31 27.57 -6.15 -21.11
C ALA A 31 27.93 -7.29 -20.14
N ARG A 32 26.97 -8.18 -19.86
CA ARG A 32 27.16 -9.33 -18.97
C ARG A 32 26.18 -10.46 -19.29
N ILE A 33 26.64 -11.71 -19.19
CA ILE A 33 25.81 -12.92 -19.30
C ILE A 33 25.79 -13.72 -17.98
N GLY A 34 26.91 -13.79 -17.26
CA GLY A 34 27.03 -14.59 -16.03
C GLY A 34 26.24 -14.01 -14.83
N LEU A 35 25.78 -14.89 -13.94
CA LEU A 35 25.04 -14.54 -12.72
C LEU A 35 25.98 -13.99 -11.64
N GLN A 36 26.14 -12.66 -11.62
CA GLN A 36 26.88 -11.92 -10.59
C GLN A 36 26.39 -10.44 -10.60
N PRO A 37 26.71 -9.64 -9.57
CA PRO A 37 26.43 -8.20 -9.58
C PRO A 37 26.98 -7.53 -10.85
N ALA A 38 26.38 -6.43 -11.32
CA ALA A 38 26.90 -5.71 -12.48
C ALA A 38 28.17 -4.91 -12.10
N ASP A 39 29.03 -4.62 -13.07
CA ASP A 39 30.18 -3.70 -12.86
C ASP A 39 29.77 -2.23 -13.09
N GLU A 40 28.70 -2.04 -13.84
CA GLU A 40 28.16 -0.74 -14.23
C GLU A 40 26.67 -0.66 -13.89
N TYR A 41 26.23 0.52 -13.44
CA TYR A 41 24.86 0.78 -13.02
C TYR A 41 24.39 2.11 -13.58
N THR A 42 23.12 2.16 -13.97
CA THR A 42 22.44 3.39 -14.37
C THR A 42 21.46 3.77 -13.27
N PHE A 43 21.60 4.99 -12.76
CA PHE A 43 20.61 5.64 -11.91
C PHE A 43 19.90 6.74 -12.71
N LEU A 44 18.57 6.68 -12.73
CA LEU A 44 17.75 7.70 -13.37
C LEU A 44 16.55 8.06 -12.50
N ILE A 45 15.99 9.25 -12.73
CA ILE A 45 14.77 9.72 -12.08
C ILE A 45 13.81 10.18 -13.17
N MET A 46 12.67 9.50 -13.28
CA MET A 46 11.57 9.95 -14.12
C MET A 46 10.58 10.77 -13.30
N VAL A 47 9.85 11.68 -13.95
CA VAL A 47 8.77 12.44 -13.34
C VAL A 47 7.49 12.31 -14.15
N MET A 48 6.34 12.32 -13.48
CA MET A 48 5.03 12.25 -14.12
C MET A 48 4.01 13.01 -13.29
N PRO A 49 3.22 13.94 -13.86
CA PRO A 49 2.07 14.51 -13.16
C PRO A 49 1.05 13.40 -12.90
N VAL A 50 0.57 13.31 -11.67
CA VAL A 50 -0.48 12.37 -11.25
C VAL A 50 -1.64 13.16 -10.63
N GLY A 51 -2.87 12.71 -10.89
CA GLY A 51 -4.07 13.22 -10.25
C GLY A 51 -4.47 12.37 -9.05
N ASP A 52 -5.54 12.76 -8.37
CA ASP A 52 -6.20 11.88 -7.41
C ASP A 52 -6.74 10.63 -8.13
N TYR A 53 -6.66 9.49 -7.46
CA TYR A 53 -7.23 8.23 -7.95
C TYR A 53 -8.76 8.23 -7.89
N TYR A 54 -9.34 9.02 -6.98
CA TYR A 54 -10.78 9.17 -6.81
C TYR A 54 -11.12 10.66 -6.78
N GLU A 55 -12.20 11.05 -7.45
CA GLU A 55 -12.66 12.43 -7.46
C GLU A 55 -12.98 12.88 -6.03
N GLY A 56 -12.28 13.91 -5.54
CA GLY A 56 -12.38 14.37 -4.14
C GLY A 56 -11.48 13.63 -3.13
N GLY A 57 -10.55 12.79 -3.58
CA GLY A 57 -9.50 12.20 -2.76
C GLY A 57 -9.77 10.75 -2.35
N LEU A 58 -10.50 10.54 -1.25
CA LEU A 58 -10.74 9.20 -0.70
C LEU A 58 -11.96 8.54 -1.39
N GLY A 59 -11.72 7.44 -2.09
CA GLY A 59 -12.75 6.70 -2.83
C GLY A 59 -13.68 5.86 -1.94
N ALA A 60 -14.77 5.37 -2.54
CA ALA A 60 -15.61 4.35 -1.92
C ALA A 60 -14.77 3.09 -1.58
N PRO A 61 -15.12 2.35 -0.51
CA PRO A 61 -14.44 1.10 -0.19
C PRO A 61 -14.47 0.12 -1.35
N VAL A 62 -13.39 -0.66 -1.49
CA VAL A 62 -13.25 -1.67 -2.55
C VAL A 62 -13.26 -3.08 -1.99
N ASP A 63 -13.75 -4.03 -2.78
CA ASP A 63 -13.69 -5.44 -2.43
C ASP A 63 -12.32 -6.04 -2.80
N ALA A 64 -11.77 -6.84 -1.89
CA ALA A 64 -10.49 -7.52 -2.06
C ALA A 64 -10.68 -9.04 -2.16
N ILE A 65 -9.72 -9.70 -2.80
CA ILE A 65 -9.65 -11.16 -2.87
C ILE A 65 -8.35 -11.67 -2.25
N VAL A 66 -8.42 -12.73 -1.46
CA VAL A 66 -7.23 -13.47 -1.00
C VAL A 66 -6.63 -14.26 -2.17
N VAL A 67 -5.31 -14.17 -2.34
CA VAL A 67 -4.57 -14.94 -3.35
C VAL A 67 -4.17 -16.29 -2.77
N GLU A 68 -4.55 -17.40 -3.44
CA GLU A 68 -4.34 -18.77 -2.94
C GLU A 68 -3.20 -19.51 -3.67
N ASP A 69 -3.11 -19.37 -4.99
CA ASP A 69 -2.18 -20.15 -5.82
C ASP A 69 -0.84 -19.44 -6.10
N PHE A 70 -0.63 -18.25 -5.52
CA PHE A 70 0.52 -17.42 -5.83
C PHE A 70 1.04 -16.68 -4.61
N ASP A 71 2.37 -16.56 -4.58
CA ASP A 71 3.08 -15.76 -3.59
C ASP A 71 3.63 -14.51 -4.24
N ARG A 72 3.47 -13.39 -3.53
CA ARG A 72 4.13 -12.14 -3.91
C ARG A 72 5.64 -12.19 -3.66
N ALA A 73 6.04 -12.80 -2.54
CA ALA A 73 7.44 -12.93 -2.15
C ALA A 73 7.65 -14.15 -1.26
N ALA A 74 8.75 -14.88 -1.50
CA ALA A 74 9.16 -15.97 -0.61
C ALA A 74 9.58 -15.43 0.78
N PRO A 75 9.46 -16.22 1.87
CA PRO A 75 9.74 -15.76 3.25
C PRO A 75 11.18 -15.30 3.49
N ARG A 76 12.12 -15.80 2.67
CA ARG A 76 13.55 -15.44 2.71
C ARG A 76 14.01 -14.81 1.39
N GLY A 77 13.07 -14.26 0.63
CA GLY A 77 13.32 -13.61 -0.64
C GLY A 77 13.66 -12.13 -0.48
N VAL A 78 13.31 -11.35 -1.52
CA VAL A 78 13.58 -9.92 -1.61
C VAL A 78 12.30 -9.08 -1.45
N GLY A 79 11.28 -9.63 -0.79
CA GLY A 79 9.97 -9.00 -0.65
C GLY A 79 10.01 -7.64 0.05
N ASN A 80 10.87 -7.51 1.05
CA ASN A 80 11.11 -6.27 1.78
C ASN A 80 11.95 -5.23 1.02
N VAL A 81 12.35 -5.52 -0.22
CA VAL A 81 13.09 -4.59 -1.09
C VAL A 81 12.22 -4.22 -2.27
N LYS A 82 12.22 -2.94 -2.66
CA LYS A 82 11.43 -2.45 -3.80
C LYS A 82 12.10 -2.78 -5.13
N VAL A 83 12.08 -4.06 -5.53
CA VAL A 83 12.67 -4.57 -6.78
C VAL A 83 11.62 -5.06 -7.76
N ALA A 84 11.92 -4.98 -9.07
CA ALA A 84 10.99 -5.35 -10.14
C ALA A 84 10.50 -6.81 -10.07
N GLY A 85 11.32 -7.72 -9.55
CA GLY A 85 10.95 -9.15 -9.42
C GLY A 85 9.68 -9.37 -8.60
N ASN A 86 9.48 -8.62 -7.51
CA ASN A 86 8.28 -8.74 -6.68
C ASN A 86 7.02 -8.28 -7.43
N TYR A 87 7.15 -7.29 -8.34
CA TYR A 87 6.05 -6.82 -9.17
C TYR A 87 5.73 -7.81 -10.30
N ALA A 88 6.74 -8.47 -10.87
CA ALA A 88 6.54 -9.46 -11.92
C ALA A 88 5.73 -10.67 -11.42
N ALA A 89 5.96 -11.11 -10.17
CA ALA A 89 5.20 -12.18 -9.53
C ALA A 89 3.72 -11.83 -9.34
N ASP A 90 3.40 -10.54 -9.16
CA ASP A 90 2.04 -10.06 -8.87
C ASP A 90 1.18 -9.78 -10.12
N LEU A 91 1.76 -9.74 -11.33
CA LEU A 91 1.03 -9.38 -12.55
C LEU A 91 -0.14 -10.33 -12.85
N LEU A 92 0.12 -11.64 -12.89
CA LEU A 92 -0.90 -12.64 -13.21
C LEU A 92 -1.98 -12.75 -12.12
N PRO A 93 -1.64 -12.86 -10.82
CA PRO A 93 -2.64 -12.91 -9.75
C PRO A 93 -3.54 -11.67 -9.73
N ASN A 94 -2.95 -10.47 -9.89
CA ASN A 94 -3.72 -9.23 -9.94
C ASN A 94 -4.67 -9.19 -11.15
N MET A 95 -4.24 -9.68 -12.31
CA MET A 95 -5.10 -9.80 -13.49
C MET A 95 -6.28 -10.76 -13.24
N LEU A 96 -6.03 -11.92 -12.63
CA LEU A 96 -7.06 -12.91 -12.32
C LEU A 96 -8.06 -12.38 -11.28
N GLY A 97 -7.58 -11.70 -10.23
CA GLY A 97 -8.44 -11.05 -9.23
C GLY A 97 -9.38 -10.02 -9.86
N LYS A 98 -8.85 -9.17 -10.76
CA LYS A 98 -9.65 -8.20 -11.52
C LYS A 98 -10.68 -8.85 -12.43
N GLN A 99 -10.33 -9.96 -13.09
CA GLN A 99 -11.28 -10.72 -13.90
C GLN A 99 -12.44 -11.28 -13.07
N LYS A 100 -12.19 -11.60 -11.80
CA LYS A 100 -13.22 -11.99 -10.81
C LYS A 100 -13.98 -10.80 -10.19
N GLY A 101 -13.69 -9.57 -10.60
CA GLY A 101 -14.36 -8.36 -10.10
C GLY A 101 -13.71 -7.72 -8.87
N PHE A 102 -12.57 -8.23 -8.39
CA PHE A 102 -11.86 -7.70 -7.24
C PHE A 102 -10.71 -6.78 -7.69
N PRO A 103 -10.79 -5.46 -7.47
CA PRO A 103 -9.76 -4.51 -7.94
C PRO A 103 -8.41 -4.68 -7.24
N ILE A 104 -8.40 -5.22 -6.02
CA ILE A 104 -7.19 -5.43 -5.22
C ILE A 104 -7.12 -6.86 -4.70
N SER A 105 -5.89 -7.32 -4.43
CA SER A 105 -5.60 -8.69 -4.01
C SER A 105 -4.79 -8.65 -2.71
N LEU A 106 -5.19 -9.47 -1.75
CA LEU A 106 -4.55 -9.66 -0.46
C LEU A 106 -3.66 -10.90 -0.49
N TYR A 107 -2.38 -10.72 -0.19
CA TYR A 107 -1.45 -11.82 -0.02
C TYR A 107 -1.33 -12.21 1.44
N LEU A 108 -1.23 -13.52 1.66
CA LEU A 108 -0.87 -14.11 2.94
C LEU A 108 0.62 -14.46 2.95
N ASP A 109 1.11 -14.90 4.10
CA ASP A 109 2.47 -15.38 4.26
C ASP A 109 2.71 -16.62 3.38
N ALA A 110 3.78 -16.58 2.59
CA ALA A 110 4.09 -17.64 1.64
C ALA A 110 4.40 -19.01 2.27
N LEU A 111 4.67 -19.07 3.59
CA LEU A 111 5.07 -20.30 4.26
C LEU A 111 3.86 -21.13 4.71
N THR A 112 2.88 -20.47 5.31
CA THR A 112 1.73 -21.13 5.95
C THR A 112 0.40 -20.77 5.30
N GLN A 113 0.33 -19.67 4.54
CA GLN A 113 -0.90 -19.15 3.96
C GLN A 113 -1.99 -18.90 5.01
N THR A 114 -1.61 -18.43 6.20
CA THR A 114 -2.56 -18.20 7.32
C THR A 114 -2.53 -16.79 7.88
N VAL A 115 -1.44 -16.05 7.64
CA VAL A 115 -1.22 -14.72 8.20
C VAL A 115 -1.21 -13.67 7.09
N VAL A 116 -1.89 -12.55 7.32
CA VAL A 116 -1.96 -11.43 6.39
C VAL A 116 -0.60 -10.73 6.23
N GLU A 117 -0.21 -10.44 4.99
CA GLU A 117 1.00 -9.66 4.68
C GLU A 117 0.70 -8.30 4.04
N GLU A 118 0.25 -8.26 2.78
CA GLU A 118 0.05 -6.99 2.07
C GLU A 118 -0.94 -7.08 0.91
N PHE A 119 -1.49 -5.94 0.50
CA PHE A 119 -2.36 -5.80 -0.66
C PHE A 119 -1.54 -5.50 -1.92
N SER A 120 -1.05 -6.53 -2.64
CA SER A 120 -0.29 -6.38 -3.89
C SER A 120 0.82 -5.31 -3.79
N THR A 121 0.56 -4.07 -4.19
CA THR A 121 1.52 -2.96 -4.18
C THR A 121 1.40 -2.00 -2.99
N SER A 122 0.53 -2.31 -2.02
CA SER A 122 0.19 -1.49 -0.84
C SER A 122 0.27 -2.32 0.45
N ASN A 123 0.69 -1.72 1.56
CA ASN A 123 0.67 -2.43 2.85
C ASN A 123 -0.77 -2.59 3.35
N PHE A 124 -0.98 -3.64 4.16
CA PHE A 124 -2.20 -3.85 4.92
C PHE A 124 -2.17 -3.07 6.24
N VAL A 125 -3.30 -2.46 6.58
CA VAL A 125 -3.57 -1.86 7.89
C VAL A 125 -4.98 -2.25 8.31
N ALA A 126 -5.17 -2.57 9.58
CA ALA A 126 -6.48 -2.75 10.19
C ALA A 126 -6.65 -1.85 11.43
N ILE A 127 -7.88 -1.44 11.70
CA ILE A 127 -8.24 -0.57 12.81
C ILE A 127 -9.30 -1.25 13.68
N CYS A 128 -9.08 -1.23 14.99
CA CYS A 128 -10.15 -1.50 15.97
C CYS A 128 -10.50 -0.18 16.66
N ASN A 129 -11.68 0.37 16.34
CA ASN A 129 -12.18 1.64 16.83
C ASN A 129 -12.46 1.60 18.33
N THR A 130 -13.03 0.48 18.81
CA THR A 130 -13.36 0.30 20.23
C THR A 130 -12.12 0.24 21.12
N LYS A 131 -11.07 -0.46 20.68
CA LYS A 131 -9.79 -0.57 21.40
C LYS A 131 -8.83 0.58 21.10
N LYS A 132 -9.14 1.41 20.10
CA LYS A 132 -8.22 2.41 19.52
C LYS A 132 -6.86 1.78 19.19
N THR A 133 -6.89 0.70 18.39
CA THR A 133 -5.66 0.04 17.92
C THR A 133 -5.49 0.18 16.41
N PHE A 134 -4.24 0.41 15.99
CA PHE A 134 -3.80 0.40 14.60
C PHE A 134 -2.90 -0.83 14.44
N VAL A 135 -3.29 -1.79 13.62
CA VAL A 135 -2.59 -3.07 13.46
C VAL A 135 -2.06 -3.19 12.04
N THR A 136 -0.79 -3.56 11.89
CA THR A 136 -0.18 -3.82 10.59
C THR A 136 0.82 -4.99 10.67
N PRO A 137 1.00 -5.78 9.59
CA PRO A 137 1.86 -6.95 9.63
C PRO A 137 3.32 -6.65 10.00
N LYS A 138 3.93 -7.58 10.75
CA LYS A 138 5.37 -7.60 11.04
C LYS A 138 6.03 -8.82 10.39
N SER A 139 6.18 -8.74 9.07
CA SER A 139 6.79 -9.80 8.27
C SER A 139 8.13 -9.37 7.64
N PRO A 140 9.12 -10.26 7.52
CA PRO A 140 10.35 -10.03 6.75
C PRO A 140 10.12 -9.99 5.22
N SER A 141 8.98 -10.45 4.72
CA SER A 141 8.59 -10.43 3.30
C SER A 141 7.82 -9.17 2.90
N VAL A 142 7.36 -8.37 3.86
CA VAL A 142 6.57 -7.15 3.61
C VAL A 142 7.48 -5.95 3.35
N LEU A 143 7.11 -5.13 2.35
CA LEU A 143 7.85 -3.91 2.01
C LEU A 143 7.62 -2.85 3.10
N PRO A 144 8.67 -2.30 3.76
CA PRO A 144 8.52 -1.23 4.75
C PRO A 144 8.07 0.10 4.09
N SER A 145 6.77 0.27 3.94
CA SER A 145 6.18 1.46 3.31
C SER A 145 6.40 2.73 4.14
N ILE A 146 6.79 3.81 3.46
CA ILE A 146 6.84 5.15 4.06
C ILE A 146 5.45 5.64 4.43
N THR A 147 4.42 5.36 3.62
CA THR A 147 3.04 5.74 3.93
C THR A 147 2.54 5.07 5.20
N ASN A 148 2.78 3.77 5.35
CA ASN A 148 2.42 3.03 6.57
C ASN A 148 3.19 3.56 7.79
N LYS A 149 4.50 3.85 7.63
CA LYS A 149 5.32 4.46 8.69
C LYS A 149 4.76 5.82 9.15
N SER A 150 4.37 6.68 8.21
CA SER A 150 3.75 7.98 8.53
C SER A 150 2.38 7.80 9.21
N LEU A 151 1.55 6.88 8.71
CA LEU A 151 0.24 6.58 9.29
C LEU A 151 0.35 6.02 10.72
N MET A 152 1.29 5.13 11.01
CA MET A 152 1.55 4.66 12.37
C MET A 152 1.92 5.83 13.31
N THR A 153 2.73 6.78 12.83
CA THR A 153 3.11 7.95 13.64
C THR A 153 1.88 8.82 13.91
N ILE A 154 1.08 9.13 12.88
CA ILE A 154 -0.15 9.92 13.04
C ILE A 154 -1.17 9.20 13.91
N ALA A 155 -1.35 7.88 13.74
CA ALA A 155 -2.24 7.10 14.57
C ALA A 155 -1.85 7.20 16.05
N THR A 156 -0.55 7.15 16.36
CA THR A 156 -0.04 7.38 17.72
C THR A 156 -0.39 8.78 18.23
N ASP A 157 -0.23 9.81 17.39
CA ASP A 157 -0.61 11.19 17.75
C ASP A 157 -2.12 11.36 17.99
N GLU A 158 -2.96 10.60 17.29
CA GLU A 158 -4.41 10.54 17.47
C GLU A 158 -4.85 9.57 18.59
N GLY A 159 -3.90 9.05 19.37
CA GLY A 159 -4.16 8.24 20.57
C GLY A 159 -4.38 6.74 20.32
N PHE A 160 -4.07 6.24 19.12
CA PHE A 160 -4.11 4.80 18.85
C PHE A 160 -2.87 4.10 19.42
N THR A 161 -3.07 2.89 19.92
CA THR A 161 -1.97 1.95 20.16
C THR A 161 -1.59 1.28 18.84
N VAL A 162 -0.35 1.46 18.41
CA VAL A 162 0.17 0.84 17.18
C VAL A 162 0.76 -0.53 17.47
N GLU A 163 0.23 -1.56 16.80
CA GLU A 163 0.68 -2.94 16.89
C GLU A 163 1.27 -3.40 15.56
N ARG A 164 2.51 -3.89 15.62
CA ARG A 164 3.18 -4.56 14.50
C ARG A 164 3.37 -6.03 14.85
N ARG A 165 2.55 -6.90 14.28
CA ARG A 165 2.51 -8.33 14.62
C ARG A 165 1.96 -9.16 13.46
N ASP A 166 1.95 -10.46 13.65
CA ASP A 166 1.21 -11.37 12.78
C ASP A 166 -0.30 -11.18 13.01
N ILE A 167 -1.06 -11.25 11.92
CA ILE A 167 -2.51 -11.11 11.89
C ILE A 167 -3.05 -12.36 11.18
N PRO A 168 -3.53 -13.38 11.93
CA PRO A 168 -4.23 -14.51 11.33
C PRO A 168 -5.40 -14.02 10.47
N LEU A 169 -5.63 -14.64 9.33
CA LEU A 169 -6.71 -14.24 8.41
C LEU A 169 -8.08 -14.23 9.10
N GLU A 170 -8.33 -15.17 10.01
CA GLU A 170 -9.59 -15.25 10.76
C GLU A 170 -9.82 -14.05 11.69
N GLU A 171 -8.75 -13.39 12.15
CA GLU A 171 -8.80 -12.18 12.99
C GLU A 171 -9.38 -10.98 12.23
N LEU A 172 -9.53 -11.07 10.89
CA LEU A 172 -10.16 -10.00 10.12
C LEU A 172 -11.56 -9.63 10.64
N ASN A 173 -12.32 -10.58 11.21
CA ASN A 173 -13.65 -10.30 11.79
C ASN A 173 -13.62 -9.38 13.02
N ASP A 174 -12.45 -9.17 13.64
CA ASP A 174 -12.31 -8.38 14.87
C ASP A 174 -12.01 -6.90 14.58
N PHE A 175 -11.82 -6.52 13.31
CA PHE A 175 -11.49 -5.16 12.91
C PHE A 175 -12.69 -4.42 12.35
N ASP A 176 -12.80 -3.13 12.69
CA ASP A 176 -13.85 -2.24 12.22
C ASP A 176 -13.55 -1.70 10.82
N GLU A 177 -12.26 -1.47 10.50
CA GLU A 177 -11.83 -0.90 9.22
C GLU A 177 -10.55 -1.57 8.72
N VAL A 178 -10.46 -1.84 7.41
CA VAL A 178 -9.25 -2.36 6.74
C VAL A 178 -8.85 -1.45 5.60
N LEU A 179 -7.54 -1.24 5.44
CA LEU A 179 -6.96 -0.27 4.51
C LEU A 179 -5.80 -0.87 3.72
N ALA A 180 -5.78 -0.58 2.43
CA ALA A 180 -4.59 -0.68 1.60
C ALA A 180 -3.88 0.68 1.56
N VAL A 181 -2.62 0.74 2.00
CA VAL A 181 -1.89 2.02 2.15
C VAL A 181 -0.61 2.06 1.33
N GLY A 182 -0.39 3.16 0.60
CA GLY A 182 0.73 3.30 -0.34
C GLY A 182 0.87 4.71 -0.89
N THR A 183 2.00 5.04 -1.50
CA THR A 183 2.30 6.43 -1.92
C THR A 183 1.30 7.00 -2.93
N ALA A 184 0.81 6.16 -3.87
CA ALA A 184 0.01 6.63 -4.99
C ALA A 184 -1.42 7.03 -4.56
N VAL A 185 -2.04 6.25 -3.68
CA VAL A 185 -3.42 6.44 -3.23
C VAL A 185 -3.52 7.00 -1.81
N VAL A 186 -2.41 7.01 -1.07
CA VAL A 186 -2.30 7.28 0.36
C VAL A 186 -3.04 6.21 1.17
N VAL A 187 -4.36 6.16 1.06
CA VAL A 187 -5.24 5.16 1.67
C VAL A 187 -6.33 4.76 0.66
N THR A 188 -6.54 3.45 0.51
CA THR A 188 -7.70 2.86 -0.16
C THR A 188 -8.49 2.08 0.89
N PRO A 189 -9.73 2.50 1.22
CA PRO A 189 -10.60 1.76 2.12
C PRO A 189 -10.98 0.40 1.52
N VAL A 190 -11.03 -0.64 2.34
CA VAL A 190 -11.43 -1.99 1.94
C VAL A 190 -12.78 -2.29 2.58
N GLY A 191 -13.78 -2.56 1.75
CA GLY A 191 -15.15 -2.86 2.22
C GLY A 191 -15.33 -4.33 2.56
N SER A 192 -14.61 -5.21 1.88
CA SER A 192 -14.58 -6.63 2.20
C SER A 192 -13.32 -7.33 1.73
N VAL A 193 -13.04 -8.49 2.33
CA VAL A 193 -12.03 -9.44 1.85
C VAL A 193 -12.73 -10.79 1.63
N THR A 194 -12.65 -11.33 0.41
CA THR A 194 -13.18 -12.65 0.05
C THR A 194 -12.06 -13.67 -0.08
N HIS A 195 -12.20 -14.80 0.63
CA HIS A 195 -11.30 -15.96 0.55
C HIS A 195 -12.09 -17.16 0.02
N PHE A 196 -11.70 -17.68 -1.14
CA PHE A 196 -12.41 -18.76 -1.80
C PHE A 196 -12.10 -20.12 -1.15
N ASN A 197 -10.93 -20.30 -0.54
CA ASN A 197 -10.49 -21.52 0.11
C ASN A 197 -10.68 -22.76 -0.77
N GLY A 198 -10.33 -22.67 -2.06
CA GLY A 198 -10.53 -23.73 -3.05
C GLY A 198 -11.96 -23.87 -3.61
N HIS A 199 -12.92 -23.04 -3.20
CA HIS A 199 -14.24 -22.97 -3.81
C HIS A 199 -14.22 -22.16 -5.12
N GLU A 200 -15.13 -22.47 -6.05
CA GLU A 200 -15.23 -21.74 -7.33
C GLU A 200 -16.21 -20.56 -7.26
N ASN A 201 -17.23 -20.67 -6.41
CA ASN A 201 -18.32 -19.72 -6.29
C ASN A 201 -18.14 -18.81 -5.07
N VAL A 202 -18.56 -17.54 -5.22
CA VAL A 202 -18.51 -16.55 -4.14
C VAL A 202 -19.45 -16.91 -2.98
N GLU A 203 -20.56 -17.61 -3.25
CA GLU A 203 -21.54 -18.01 -2.22
C GLU A 203 -20.96 -19.00 -1.19
N ASP A 204 -19.97 -19.79 -1.60
CA ASP A 204 -19.29 -20.76 -0.75
C ASP A 204 -18.00 -20.20 -0.11
N ALA A 205 -17.60 -18.98 -0.52
CA ALA A 205 -16.39 -18.32 -0.05
C ALA A 205 -16.59 -17.70 1.34
N THR A 206 -15.50 -17.60 2.10
CA THR A 206 -15.50 -16.81 3.35
C THR A 206 -15.37 -15.33 3.00
N ARG A 207 -16.32 -14.50 3.44
CA ARG A 207 -16.27 -13.05 3.29
C ARG A 207 -16.12 -12.37 4.65
N TYR A 208 -15.10 -11.53 4.78
CA TYR A 208 -14.89 -10.62 5.90
C TYR A 208 -15.39 -9.23 5.48
N ASP A 209 -16.25 -8.61 6.29
CA ASP A 209 -16.94 -7.36 5.93
C ASP A 209 -16.57 -6.21 6.86
N PHE A 210 -16.31 -5.03 6.28
CA PHE A 210 -15.90 -3.80 6.95
C PHE A 210 -16.81 -2.61 6.57
N GLY A 211 -17.91 -2.87 5.87
CA GLY A 211 -18.90 -1.89 5.44
C GLY A 211 -18.59 -1.16 4.13
N ASP A 212 -19.64 -0.59 3.53
CA ASP A 212 -19.61 0.10 2.23
C ASP A 212 -19.30 1.60 2.34
N SER A 213 -19.03 2.09 3.54
CA SER A 213 -18.78 3.51 3.80
C SER A 213 -17.39 3.71 4.41
N ILE A 214 -16.78 4.85 4.09
CA ILE A 214 -15.52 5.27 4.71
C ILE A 214 -15.72 5.41 6.22
N GLY A 215 -14.96 4.64 7.01
CA GLY A 215 -14.94 4.75 8.46
C GLY A 215 -14.31 6.05 8.97
N GLU A 216 -14.65 6.42 10.20
CA GLU A 216 -14.22 7.68 10.83
C GLU A 216 -12.70 7.73 11.02
N SER A 217 -12.10 6.61 11.44
CA SER A 217 -10.65 6.54 11.68
C SER A 217 -9.89 6.64 10.36
N THR A 218 -10.34 5.96 9.31
CA THR A 218 -9.80 6.09 7.96
C THR A 218 -9.81 7.53 7.47
N ARG A 219 -10.95 8.21 7.58
CA ARG A 219 -11.08 9.62 7.16
C ARG A 219 -10.12 10.52 7.94
N THR A 220 -10.10 10.37 9.26
CA THR A 220 -9.21 11.16 10.13
C THR A 220 -7.74 10.98 9.76
N LEU A 221 -7.28 9.73 9.58
CA LEU A 221 -5.90 9.42 9.23
C LEU A 221 -5.54 9.96 7.83
N TYR A 222 -6.43 9.78 6.84
CA TYR A 222 -6.23 10.30 5.49
C TYR A 222 -6.11 11.82 5.48
N ASP A 223 -7.04 12.53 6.12
CA ASP A 223 -7.08 14.00 6.15
C ASP A 223 -5.83 14.58 6.82
N LYS A 224 -5.33 13.93 7.88
CA LYS A 224 -4.08 14.32 8.55
C LYS A 224 -2.87 14.17 7.64
N VAL A 225 -2.72 13.03 6.97
CA VAL A 225 -1.62 12.80 6.02
C VAL A 225 -1.67 13.82 4.88
N ARG A 226 -2.85 14.00 4.25
CA ARG A 226 -3.00 14.92 3.12
C ARG A 226 -2.79 16.37 3.55
N GLY A 227 -3.32 16.77 4.70
CA GLY A 227 -3.12 18.10 5.26
C GLY A 227 -1.63 18.42 5.45
N ILE A 228 -0.84 17.45 5.93
CA ILE A 228 0.62 17.60 6.00
C ILE A 228 1.22 17.70 4.59
N GLN A 229 0.92 16.75 3.69
CA GLN A 229 1.48 16.74 2.32
C GLN A 229 1.24 18.03 1.53
N PHE A 230 0.08 18.66 1.71
CA PHE A 230 -0.29 19.91 1.06
C PHE A 230 0.15 21.17 1.82
N GLY A 231 0.79 21.02 2.99
CA GLY A 231 1.19 22.15 3.84
C GLY A 231 0.01 22.92 4.44
N GLN A 232 -1.17 22.30 4.55
CA GLN A 232 -2.37 22.85 5.18
C GLN A 232 -2.38 22.62 6.70
N SER A 233 -1.69 21.57 7.15
CA SER A 233 -1.50 21.24 8.56
C SER A 233 -0.05 21.46 8.97
N GLU A 234 0.16 21.71 10.26
CA GLU A 234 1.51 21.76 10.84
C GLU A 234 2.23 20.43 10.66
N ASP A 235 3.43 20.46 10.07
CA ASP A 235 4.31 19.31 9.95
C ASP A 235 5.19 19.17 11.20
N LYS A 236 4.61 18.62 12.26
CA LYS A 236 5.26 18.42 13.56
C LYS A 236 6.49 17.50 13.49
N HIS A 237 6.58 16.67 12.44
CA HIS A 237 7.59 15.64 12.29
C HIS A 237 8.69 16.00 11.28
N GLY A 238 8.59 17.17 10.64
CA GLY A 238 9.58 17.67 9.68
C GLY A 238 9.72 16.78 8.44
N TRP A 239 8.61 16.21 7.96
CA TRP A 239 8.59 15.35 6.77
C TRP A 239 8.63 16.12 5.45
N ASN A 240 8.07 17.31 5.41
CA ASN A 240 8.04 18.14 4.21
C ASN A 240 9.38 18.82 3.98
N TYR A 241 9.85 18.76 2.74
CA TYR A 241 11.04 19.46 2.29
C TYR A 241 10.69 20.46 1.21
N LYS A 242 11.05 21.74 1.43
CA LYS A 242 10.80 22.80 0.46
C LYS A 242 11.84 22.74 -0.66
N VAL A 243 11.36 22.60 -1.89
CA VAL A 243 12.19 22.72 -3.10
C VAL A 243 12.18 24.18 -3.54
N HIS A 244 13.35 24.82 -3.54
CA HIS A 244 13.55 26.22 -3.94
C HIS A 244 13.79 26.38 -5.42
#